data_AF-A0A8J8FNS2-F1
#
_entry.id   AF-A0A8J8FNS2-F1
#
_cell.length_a   1.000
_cell.length_b   1.000
_cell.length_c   1.000
_cell.angle_alpha   90.00
_cell.angle_beta   90.00
_cell.angle_gamma   90.00
#
_symmetry.space_group_name_H-M   'P 1'
#
loop_
_entity.id
_entity.type
_entity.pdbx_description
1 polymer ?
#
loop_
_entity_poly.entity_id
_entity_poly.type
_entity_poly.pdbx_seq_one_letter_code
_entity_poly.pdbx_strand_id
1 'polypeptide(L)'
;MSDQEIKKTKNHNNEKGVDEKRRSFSKAGIVAPVILSLSSKPVLANHCSVSGMMSGNVSNPHDKICGGCTPGYWKNHPKSWPASYTPGECSASAGNSGHCKVNGNNAGEYTGGTIFSDVFTNCRGLTSDGETMIDLLMAPQTYWTLHAHAVGSFLNATAFSDLFGNTADDVKAWWCDSDLTDEELKDRYAMLNERVCPLGNDDKDYYGNNA
;
A
#
# COMPACT_ATOMS: atom_id res chain seq x y z
N MET A 1 1.12 -74.74 -34.90
CA MET A 1 2.12 -74.84 -33.79
C MET A 1 3.23 -73.88 -34.17
N SER A 2 3.04 -72.57 -33.98
CA SER A 2 3.01 -71.77 -32.74
C SER A 2 4.36 -71.67 -32.04
N ASP A 3 4.69 -70.41 -31.71
CA ASP A 3 5.58 -69.92 -30.66
C ASP A 3 7.08 -69.82 -30.99
N GLN A 4 7.86 -68.83 -30.55
CA GLN A 4 7.69 -67.51 -29.91
C GLN A 4 9.07 -66.79 -29.96
N GLU A 5 9.10 -65.51 -29.58
CA GLU A 5 10.24 -64.58 -29.41
C GLU A 5 11.60 -65.15 -28.95
N ILE A 6 12.71 -64.42 -29.21
CA ILE A 6 13.60 -63.81 -28.18
C ILE A 6 14.65 -62.84 -28.80
N LYS A 7 14.99 -61.84 -27.98
CA LYS A 7 15.62 -60.50 -28.15
C LYS A 7 17.14 -60.43 -28.39
N LYS A 8 17.57 -59.18 -28.70
CA LYS A 8 18.91 -58.50 -28.66
C LYS A 8 19.59 -58.43 -30.04
N THR A 9 20.14 -57.31 -30.54
CA THR A 9 20.92 -56.25 -29.87
C THR A 9 20.94 -54.98 -30.75
N LYS A 10 21.09 -53.80 -30.12
CA LYS A 10 21.27 -52.49 -30.75
C LYS A 10 22.48 -52.44 -31.70
N ASN A 11 22.33 -51.76 -32.84
CA ASN A 11 23.37 -50.96 -33.48
C ASN A 11 22.72 -50.02 -34.52
N HIS A 12 22.57 -48.73 -34.17
CA HIS A 12 22.31 -47.68 -35.14
C HIS A 12 23.42 -46.64 -35.03
N ASN A 13 24.45 -46.82 -35.87
CA ASN A 13 25.29 -45.73 -36.35
C ASN A 13 24.94 -45.54 -37.83
N ASN A 14 24.23 -44.47 -38.17
CA ASN A 14 24.74 -43.46 -39.10
C ASN A 14 23.71 -42.37 -39.35
N GLU A 15 24.13 -41.15 -39.00
CA GLU A 15 23.93 -39.91 -39.76
C GLU A 15 22.57 -39.74 -40.43
N LYS A 16 21.61 -39.18 -39.68
CA LYS A 16 20.49 -38.45 -40.28
C LYS A 16 20.86 -36.98 -40.36
N GLY A 17 20.88 -36.51 -41.60
CA GLY A 17 21.27 -35.15 -41.99
C GLY A 17 20.61 -34.07 -41.14
N VAL A 18 21.40 -33.04 -40.89
CA VAL A 18 20.92 -31.75 -40.40
C VAL A 18 19.84 -31.28 -41.38
N ASP A 19 18.61 -31.13 -40.87
CA ASP A 19 17.46 -30.66 -41.62
C ASP A 19 17.64 -29.18 -41.98
N GLU A 20 18.27 -28.95 -43.13
CA GLU A 20 18.64 -27.64 -43.70
C GLU A 20 17.43 -26.87 -44.26
N LYS A 21 16.23 -27.10 -43.70
CA LYS A 21 14.98 -26.38 -44.01
C LYS A 21 14.46 -25.52 -42.86
N ARG A 22 15.18 -25.38 -41.75
CA ARG A 22 14.75 -24.61 -40.56
C ARG A 22 15.43 -23.25 -40.36
N ARG A 23 16.14 -22.70 -41.34
CA ARG A 23 16.65 -21.32 -41.26
C ARG A 23 16.62 -20.61 -42.62
N SER A 24 15.42 -20.31 -43.08
CA SER A 24 15.20 -19.33 -44.15
C SER A 24 14.09 -18.37 -43.74
N PHE A 25 14.43 -17.42 -42.86
CA PHE A 25 13.70 -16.15 -42.74
C PHE A 25 14.68 -15.03 -43.09
N SER A 26 14.96 -14.92 -44.40
CA SER A 26 15.58 -13.74 -44.96
C SER A 26 14.50 -12.75 -45.33
N LYS A 27 14.53 -11.61 -44.63
CA LYS A 27 14.33 -10.25 -45.17
C LYS A 27 13.06 -10.01 -46.02
N ALA A 28 12.04 -9.39 -45.41
CA ALA A 28 11.37 -8.18 -45.92
C ALA A 28 10.15 -7.85 -45.06
N GLY A 29 10.09 -6.62 -44.55
CA GLY A 29 8.97 -6.11 -43.75
C GLY A 29 9.51 -5.28 -42.60
N ILE A 30 9.75 -4.00 -42.85
CA ILE A 30 9.95 -3.01 -41.78
C ILE A 30 8.63 -2.94 -41.02
N VAL A 31 8.49 -3.74 -39.98
CA VAL A 31 7.45 -3.56 -38.96
C VAL A 31 7.89 -2.32 -38.20
N ALA A 32 7.15 -1.23 -38.37
CA ALA A 32 7.36 -0.03 -37.56
C ALA A 32 7.44 -0.47 -36.09
N PRO A 33 8.47 -0.07 -35.32
CA PRO A 33 8.40 -0.22 -33.89
C PRO A 33 7.23 0.65 -33.46
N VAL A 34 6.10 0.03 -33.11
CA VAL A 34 5.16 0.69 -32.21
C VAL A 34 5.97 0.88 -30.96
N ILE A 35 6.48 2.09 -30.77
CA ILE A 35 7.04 2.50 -29.50
C ILE A 35 5.84 2.48 -28.56
N LEU A 36 5.62 1.33 -27.94
CA LEU A 36 4.80 1.21 -26.75
C LEU A 36 5.56 1.99 -25.68
N SER A 37 5.42 3.31 -25.69
CA SER A 37 5.77 4.17 -24.57
C SER A 37 4.76 3.91 -23.46
N LEU A 38 4.75 2.68 -22.94
CA LEU A 38 4.32 2.48 -21.58
C LEU A 38 5.41 3.18 -20.76
N SER A 39 5.15 4.43 -20.40
CA SER A 39 5.83 5.12 -19.30
C SER A 39 5.45 4.39 -18.00
N SER A 40 5.77 3.11 -17.90
CA SER A 40 5.88 2.42 -16.64
C SER A 40 7.09 3.07 -15.98
N LYS A 41 6.84 4.01 -15.07
CA LYS A 41 7.78 4.27 -13.99
C LYS A 41 8.24 2.88 -13.53
N PRO A 42 9.52 2.51 -13.63
CA PRO A 42 9.97 1.25 -13.08
C PRO A 42 9.77 1.40 -11.58
N VAL A 43 8.60 0.97 -11.09
CA VAL A 43 8.36 0.75 -9.68
C VAL A 43 9.29 -0.40 -9.39
N LEU A 44 10.50 -0.10 -8.91
CA LEU A 44 11.25 -1.01 -8.07
C LEU A 44 10.20 -1.62 -7.16
N ALA A 45 9.83 -2.88 -7.42
CA ALA A 45 8.66 -3.51 -6.85
C ALA A 45 8.83 -3.47 -5.34
N ASN A 46 8.25 -2.46 -4.70
CA ASN A 46 8.32 -2.36 -3.27
C ASN A 46 7.41 -3.48 -2.77
N HIS A 47 8.01 -4.45 -2.08
CA HIS A 47 7.33 -5.63 -1.56
C HIS A 47 6.09 -5.26 -0.73
N CYS A 48 6.07 -4.03 -0.20
CA CYS A 48 5.00 -3.49 0.63
C CYS A 48 3.92 -2.72 -0.11
N SER A 49 4.05 -2.52 -1.42
CA SER A 49 2.96 -1.97 -2.24
C SER A 49 1.82 -2.98 -2.40
N VAL A 50 0.61 -2.52 -2.76
CA VAL A 50 -0.54 -3.41 -3.02
C VAL A 50 -0.17 -4.46 -4.08
N SER A 51 0.45 -4.01 -5.17
CA SER A 51 0.92 -4.86 -6.27
C SER A 51 2.04 -5.81 -5.86
N GLY A 52 2.91 -5.38 -4.94
CA GLY A 52 4.01 -6.19 -4.39
C GLY A 52 3.51 -7.36 -3.54
N MET A 53 2.52 -7.12 -2.67
CA MET A 53 1.89 -8.16 -1.85
C MET A 53 1.13 -9.19 -2.69
N MET A 54 0.50 -8.75 -3.79
CA MET A 54 -0.25 -9.63 -4.69
C MET A 54 0.67 -10.51 -5.57
N SER A 55 1.93 -10.10 -5.78
CA SER A 55 2.87 -10.78 -6.68
C SER A 55 3.62 -11.97 -6.05
N GLY A 56 3.46 -12.25 -4.75
CA GLY A 56 3.76 -13.55 -4.14
C GLY A 56 5.16 -14.16 -4.37
N ASN A 57 6.22 -13.38 -4.59
CA ASN A 57 7.57 -13.95 -4.70
C ASN A 57 8.17 -14.21 -3.31
N VAL A 58 7.88 -15.39 -2.75
CA VAL A 58 8.25 -15.86 -1.40
C VAL A 58 9.68 -16.44 -1.28
N SER A 59 10.59 -16.13 -2.20
CA SER A 59 11.91 -16.77 -2.24
C SER A 59 12.93 -16.28 -1.20
N ASN A 60 12.60 -15.30 -0.34
CA ASN A 60 13.49 -14.80 0.71
C ASN A 60 12.72 -14.41 2.00
N PRO A 61 12.76 -15.26 3.05
CA PRO A 61 12.03 -15.01 4.31
C PRO A 61 12.63 -13.92 5.22
N HIS A 62 13.69 -13.21 4.78
CA HIS A 62 14.29 -12.07 5.49
C HIS A 62 13.90 -10.70 4.90
N ASP A 63 13.04 -10.67 3.88
CA ASP A 63 12.74 -9.45 3.14
C ASP A 63 11.66 -8.63 3.86
N LYS A 64 12.06 -7.40 4.25
CA LYS A 64 11.27 -6.27 4.77
C LYS A 64 9.82 -6.58 5.16
N ILE A 65 9.56 -6.61 6.47
CA ILE A 65 8.21 -6.59 7.02
C ILE A 65 7.54 -5.25 6.65
N CYS A 66 6.36 -5.35 6.05
CA CYS A 66 5.57 -4.20 5.65
C CYS A 66 4.81 -3.62 6.83
N GLY A 67 4.94 -2.31 7.00
CA GLY A 67 4.37 -1.55 8.10
C GLY A 67 3.08 -0.83 7.70
N GLY A 68 2.22 -0.61 8.69
CA GLY A 68 1.01 0.20 8.55
C GLY A 68 0.32 0.32 9.90
N CYS A 69 0.08 1.55 10.34
CA CYS A 69 -0.67 1.81 11.56
C CYS A 69 -2.13 2.10 11.20
N THR A 70 -3.05 1.61 12.02
CA THR A 70 -4.49 1.77 11.79
C THR A 70 -4.93 3.23 12.02
N PRO A 71 -6.09 3.66 11.48
CA PRO A 71 -6.69 4.94 11.85
C PRO A 71 -6.81 5.11 13.39
N GLY A 72 -7.11 4.01 14.10
CA GLY A 72 -7.16 3.98 15.55
C GLY A 72 -5.82 4.25 16.25
N TYR A 73 -4.70 3.82 15.68
CA TYR A 73 -3.38 4.18 16.19
C TYR A 73 -3.17 5.69 16.09
N TRP A 74 -3.35 6.26 14.90
CA TRP A 74 -3.13 7.68 14.63
C TRP A 74 -4.03 8.61 15.45
N LYS A 75 -5.29 8.21 15.67
CA LYS A 75 -6.23 8.87 16.58
C LYS A 75 -5.69 8.99 18.00
N ASN A 76 -5.06 7.93 18.51
CA ASN A 76 -4.61 7.84 19.90
C ASN A 76 -3.17 8.33 20.12
N HIS A 77 -2.41 8.55 19.05
CA HIS A 77 -1.00 8.98 19.08
C HIS A 77 -0.80 10.29 18.29
N PRO A 78 -1.49 11.39 18.64
CA PRO A 78 -1.38 12.68 17.94
C PRO A 78 0.06 13.23 17.94
N LYS A 79 0.87 12.88 18.95
CA LYS A 79 2.28 13.28 19.05
C LYS A 79 3.20 12.56 18.05
N SER A 80 2.77 11.43 17.51
CA SER A 80 3.54 10.65 16.54
C SER A 80 3.27 11.10 15.10
N TRP A 81 2.39 12.08 14.88
CA TRP A 81 2.11 12.59 13.55
C TRP A 81 3.37 13.23 12.94
N PRO A 82 3.61 13.06 11.62
CA PRO A 82 4.73 13.69 10.94
C PRO A 82 4.65 15.22 11.09
N ALA A 83 5.79 15.87 11.36
CA ALA A 83 5.86 17.28 11.78
C ALA A 83 5.22 18.30 10.81
N SER A 84 5.05 17.95 9.53
CA SER A 84 4.40 18.81 8.52
C SER A 84 2.87 18.85 8.67
N TYR A 85 2.29 17.98 9.49
CA TYR A 85 0.85 17.88 9.69
C TYR A 85 0.54 17.94 11.18
N THR A 86 -0.58 18.54 11.51
CA THR A 86 -0.96 18.74 12.91
C THR A 86 -2.37 18.23 13.15
N PRO A 87 -2.60 17.47 14.23
CA PRO A 87 -3.94 17.14 14.69
C PRO A 87 -4.65 18.35 15.33
N GLY A 88 -4.01 19.52 15.40
CA GLY A 88 -4.55 20.70 16.07
C GLY A 88 -4.29 20.70 17.57
N GLU A 89 -4.83 21.70 18.25
CA GLU A 89 -4.67 21.89 19.69
C GLU A 89 -5.87 21.31 20.43
N CYS A 90 -5.59 20.45 21.41
CA CYS A 90 -6.61 19.93 22.31
C CYS A 90 -6.97 20.99 23.35
N SER A 91 -8.19 21.50 23.27
CA SER A 91 -8.71 22.54 24.16
C SER A 91 -9.95 22.06 24.91
N ALA A 92 -10.21 22.59 26.11
CA ALA A 92 -11.39 22.22 26.88
C ALA A 92 -12.67 22.55 26.10
N SER A 93 -13.52 21.56 25.87
CA SER A 93 -14.84 21.75 25.28
C SER A 93 -15.92 21.79 26.37
N ALA A 94 -17.06 22.42 26.06
CA ALA A 94 -18.18 22.51 26.98
C ALA A 94 -18.91 21.15 27.07
N GLY A 95 -18.34 20.19 27.79
CA GLY A 95 -18.92 18.87 28.01
C GLY A 95 -17.89 17.80 28.43
N ASN A 96 -18.34 16.74 29.10
CA ASN A 96 -17.49 15.59 29.49
C ASN A 96 -17.42 14.50 28.40
N SER A 97 -17.47 14.89 27.13
CA SER A 97 -17.51 13.98 25.98
C SER A 97 -16.55 14.40 24.87
N GLY A 98 -15.40 14.94 25.27
CA GLY A 98 -14.37 15.40 24.35
C GLY A 98 -13.59 14.25 23.69
N HIS A 99 -13.11 14.51 22.48
CA HIS A 99 -12.29 13.61 21.68
C HIS A 99 -10.81 13.57 22.08
N CYS A 100 -10.39 14.43 23.01
CA CYS A 100 -9.03 14.48 23.53
C CYS A 100 -8.98 14.73 25.05
N LYS A 101 -7.82 14.45 25.65
CA LYS A 101 -7.62 14.56 27.10
C LYS A 101 -7.22 15.98 27.51
N VAL A 102 -8.03 16.59 28.36
CA VAL A 102 -7.74 17.87 29.04
C VAL A 102 -7.75 17.61 30.54
N ASN A 103 -6.65 17.93 31.22
CA ASN A 103 -6.47 17.67 32.66
C ASN A 103 -6.78 16.21 33.07
N GLY A 104 -6.47 15.25 32.18
CA GLY A 104 -6.70 13.82 32.41
C GLY A 104 -8.10 13.30 32.05
N ASN A 105 -9.05 14.18 31.71
CA ASN A 105 -10.41 13.81 31.35
C ASN A 105 -10.65 13.91 29.85
N ASN A 106 -11.52 13.04 29.29
CA ASN A 106 -11.99 13.14 27.91
C ASN A 106 -13.00 14.29 27.78
N ALA A 107 -12.51 15.52 27.88
CA ALA A 107 -13.30 16.75 27.96
C ALA A 107 -12.74 17.85 27.05
N GLY A 108 -11.91 17.50 26.08
CA GLY A 108 -11.43 18.44 25.07
C GLY A 108 -11.82 18.09 23.65
N GLU A 109 -11.87 19.11 22.82
CA GLU A 109 -11.99 19.01 21.37
C GLU A 109 -10.71 19.53 20.72
N TYR A 110 -10.38 18.94 19.57
CA TYR A 110 -9.30 19.46 18.74
C TYR A 110 -9.80 20.72 18.04
N THR A 111 -8.95 21.75 18.04
CA THR A 111 -9.20 23.01 17.35
C THR A 111 -8.04 23.31 16.40
N GLY A 112 -8.38 23.82 15.22
CA GLY A 112 -7.42 23.91 14.12
C GLY A 112 -7.03 22.52 13.62
N GLY A 113 -5.81 22.38 13.13
CA GLY A 113 -5.33 21.13 12.55
C GLY A 113 -5.24 21.19 11.03
N THR A 114 -4.63 20.17 10.44
CA THR A 114 -4.54 20.02 8.99
C THR A 114 -5.93 19.66 8.44
N ILE A 115 -6.44 20.49 7.52
CA ILE A 115 -7.70 20.24 6.82
C ILE A 115 -7.46 19.17 5.76
N PHE A 116 -8.40 18.24 5.61
CA PHE A 116 -8.28 17.16 4.64
C PHE A 116 -8.15 17.67 3.20
N SER A 117 -8.98 18.64 2.80
CA SER A 117 -8.95 19.25 1.46
C SER A 117 -7.66 20.00 1.13
N ASP A 118 -6.87 20.39 2.13
CA ASP A 118 -5.56 21.03 1.91
C ASP A 118 -4.49 20.01 1.51
N VAL A 119 -4.69 18.73 1.85
CA VAL A 119 -3.78 17.62 1.56
C VAL A 119 -4.27 16.81 0.36
N PHE A 120 -5.56 16.51 0.34
CA PHE A 120 -6.24 15.76 -0.70
C PHE A 120 -7.04 16.74 -1.55
N THR A 121 -6.70 16.85 -2.83
CA THR A 121 -7.50 17.65 -3.76
C THR A 121 -8.97 17.21 -3.71
N ASN A 122 -9.88 18.17 -3.67
CA ASN A 122 -11.32 17.92 -3.69
C ASN A 122 -11.77 17.43 -5.09
N CYS A 123 -11.50 16.17 -5.39
CA CYS A 123 -11.85 15.51 -6.65
C CYS A 123 -13.16 14.72 -6.54
N ARG A 124 -13.49 14.19 -5.35
CA ARG A 124 -14.69 13.38 -5.10
C ARG A 124 -15.88 14.21 -4.61
N GLY A 125 -15.66 15.40 -4.07
CA GLY A 125 -16.75 16.27 -3.59
C GLY A 125 -17.48 15.70 -2.38
N LEU A 126 -16.79 14.95 -1.51
CA LEU A 126 -17.44 14.33 -0.36
C LEU A 126 -17.65 15.38 0.74
N THR A 127 -18.75 15.24 1.48
CA THR A 127 -19.21 16.25 2.45
C THR A 127 -18.21 16.54 3.56
N SER A 128 -17.35 15.57 3.89
CA SER A 128 -16.36 15.67 4.96
C SER A 128 -14.96 16.09 4.48
N ASP A 129 -14.80 16.47 3.21
CA ASP A 129 -13.50 16.92 2.68
C ASP A 129 -12.99 18.21 3.36
N GLY A 130 -13.90 19.03 3.91
CA GLY A 130 -13.55 20.26 4.64
C GLY A 130 -13.26 20.06 6.13
N GLU A 131 -13.35 18.83 6.64
CA GLU A 131 -13.05 18.53 8.05
C GLU A 131 -11.54 18.41 8.28
N THR A 132 -11.13 18.52 9.54
CA THR A 132 -9.73 18.29 9.92
C THR A 132 -9.43 16.79 9.86
N MET A 133 -8.17 16.44 9.54
CA MET A 133 -7.76 15.04 9.51
C MET A 133 -7.97 14.33 10.86
N ILE A 134 -7.87 15.04 11.99
CA ILE A 134 -8.08 14.44 13.31
C ILE A 134 -9.56 14.14 13.53
N ASP A 135 -10.48 15.01 13.11
CA ASP A 135 -11.92 14.80 13.25
C ASP A 135 -12.38 13.60 12.42
N LEU A 136 -11.84 13.47 11.22
CA LEU A 136 -12.07 12.31 10.35
C LEU A 136 -11.61 11.00 10.99
N LEU A 137 -10.50 11.03 11.76
CA LEU A 137 -10.03 9.89 12.56
C LEU A 137 -10.79 9.71 13.87
N MET A 138 -11.60 10.67 14.31
CA MET A 138 -12.42 10.54 15.51
C MET A 138 -13.70 9.74 15.28
N ALA A 139 -14.07 9.51 14.01
CA ALA A 139 -15.19 8.65 13.62
C ALA A 139 -15.20 7.31 14.40
N PRO A 140 -16.38 6.77 14.74
CA PRO A 140 -16.48 5.54 15.52
C PRO A 140 -15.79 4.37 14.81
N GLN A 141 -14.96 3.64 15.55
CA GLN A 141 -14.12 2.56 15.00
C GLN A 141 -14.92 1.42 14.34
N THR A 142 -16.19 1.28 14.69
CA THR A 142 -17.11 0.28 14.12
C THR A 142 -17.30 0.46 12.62
N TYR A 143 -17.13 1.68 12.10
CA TYR A 143 -17.27 2.01 10.69
C TYR A 143 -16.24 3.08 10.32
N TRP A 144 -14.96 2.70 10.31
CA TRP A 144 -13.94 3.60 9.76
C TRP A 144 -14.35 4.05 8.35
N THR A 145 -14.46 5.35 8.18
CA THR A 145 -14.89 5.95 6.92
C THR A 145 -13.77 5.84 5.90
N LEU A 146 -14.12 6.01 4.62
CA LEU A 146 -13.13 6.16 3.55
C LEU A 146 -12.10 7.25 3.91
N HIS A 147 -12.53 8.40 4.43
CA HIS A 147 -11.65 9.46 4.92
C HIS A 147 -10.71 8.99 6.03
N ALA A 148 -11.20 8.29 7.04
CA ALA A 148 -10.36 7.81 8.14
C ALA A 148 -9.25 6.88 7.64
N HIS A 149 -9.58 5.98 6.71
CA HIS A 149 -8.60 5.11 6.07
C HIS A 149 -7.62 5.89 5.18
N ALA A 150 -8.09 6.88 4.40
CA ALA A 150 -7.24 7.74 3.59
C ALA A 150 -6.23 8.53 4.44
N VAL A 151 -6.69 9.15 5.54
CA VAL A 151 -5.82 9.85 6.49
C VAL A 151 -4.81 8.89 7.11
N GLY A 152 -5.25 7.72 7.58
CA GLY A 152 -4.34 6.71 8.13
C GLY A 152 -3.25 6.27 7.15
N SER A 153 -3.63 6.04 5.89
CA SER A 153 -2.68 5.67 4.82
C SER A 153 -1.71 6.80 4.52
N PHE A 154 -2.18 8.04 4.52
CA PHE A 154 -1.35 9.20 4.30
C PHE A 154 -0.32 9.40 5.41
N LEU A 155 -0.74 9.28 6.67
CA LEU A 155 0.14 9.37 7.84
C LEU A 155 1.17 8.22 7.85
N ASN A 156 0.77 7.01 7.46
CA ASN A 156 1.71 5.89 7.30
C ASN A 156 2.75 6.16 6.21
N ALA A 157 2.30 6.62 5.03
CA ALA A 157 3.18 6.90 3.88
C ALA A 157 4.17 8.04 4.16
N THR A 158 3.79 8.98 5.02
CA THR A 158 4.64 10.11 5.41
C THR A 158 5.57 9.79 6.58
N ALA A 159 5.15 8.96 7.53
CA ALA A 159 5.96 8.58 8.69
C ALA A 159 7.01 7.50 8.36
N PHE A 160 6.69 6.55 7.47
CA PHE A 160 7.58 5.43 7.16
C PHE A 160 7.38 4.90 5.73
N SER A 161 7.61 5.74 4.72
CA SER A 161 7.42 5.42 3.28
C SER A 161 8.04 4.08 2.86
N ASP A 162 9.22 3.75 3.39
CA ASP A 162 9.96 2.53 3.04
C ASP A 162 9.25 1.25 3.52
N LEU A 163 8.57 1.31 4.66
CA LEU A 163 7.83 0.19 5.24
C LEU A 163 6.38 0.16 4.76
N PHE A 164 5.79 1.31 4.48
CA PHE A 164 4.41 1.41 4.02
C PHE A 164 4.24 0.91 2.58
N GLY A 165 5.28 1.09 1.76
CA GLY A 165 5.30 0.56 0.40
C GLY A 165 4.78 1.49 -0.69
N ASN A 166 4.20 2.63 -0.29
CA ASN A 166 3.65 3.64 -1.18
C ASN A 166 4.03 5.02 -0.66
N THR A 167 4.16 5.99 -1.56
CA THR A 167 4.45 7.37 -1.19
C THR A 167 3.17 8.10 -0.82
N ALA A 168 3.30 9.23 -0.13
CA ALA A 168 2.18 10.12 0.15
C ALA A 168 1.51 10.62 -1.13
N ASP A 169 2.26 10.79 -2.21
CA ASP A 169 1.74 11.18 -3.52
C ASP A 169 0.90 10.09 -4.18
N ASP A 170 1.28 8.81 -4.03
CA ASP A 170 0.47 7.68 -4.50
C ASP A 170 -0.87 7.64 -3.76
N VAL A 171 -0.84 7.78 -2.43
CA VAL A 171 -2.04 7.81 -1.57
C VAL A 171 -2.99 8.94 -1.97
N LYS A 172 -2.45 10.15 -2.23
CA LYS A 172 -3.23 11.29 -2.70
C LYS A 172 -3.77 11.08 -4.12
N ALA A 173 -2.99 10.46 -5.00
CA ALA A 173 -3.42 10.20 -6.38
C ALA A 173 -4.62 9.25 -6.44
N TRP A 174 -4.65 8.20 -5.61
CA TRP A 174 -5.79 7.27 -5.58
C TRP A 174 -7.10 7.94 -5.15
N TRP A 175 -7.04 9.00 -4.33
CA TRP A 175 -8.23 9.76 -3.96
C TRP A 175 -8.93 10.35 -5.18
N CYS A 176 -8.18 10.79 -6.18
CA CYS A 176 -8.71 11.36 -7.41
C CYS A 176 -8.85 10.33 -8.54
N ASP A 177 -8.62 9.05 -8.28
CA ASP A 177 -8.74 7.99 -9.27
C ASP A 177 -10.22 7.68 -9.54
N SER A 178 -10.72 8.11 -10.70
CA SER A 178 -12.11 7.92 -11.12
C SER A 178 -12.46 6.47 -11.44
N ASP A 179 -11.45 5.60 -11.60
CA ASP A 179 -11.67 4.19 -11.91
C ASP A 179 -11.95 3.36 -10.63
N LEU A 180 -11.80 3.97 -9.45
CA LEU A 180 -12.07 3.32 -8.16
C LEU A 180 -13.36 3.84 -7.53
N THR A 181 -14.27 2.91 -7.23
CA THR A 181 -15.41 3.20 -6.35
C THR A 181 -14.94 3.55 -4.93
N ASP A 182 -15.79 4.22 -4.16
CA ASP A 182 -15.47 4.59 -2.77
C ASP A 182 -15.15 3.38 -1.90
N GLU A 183 -15.82 2.23 -2.13
CA GLU A 183 -15.57 1.00 -1.38
C GLU A 183 -14.24 0.35 -1.79
N GLU A 184 -13.92 0.27 -3.09
CA GLU A 184 -12.63 -0.26 -3.55
C GLU A 184 -11.46 0.58 -3.06
N LEU A 185 -11.64 1.91 -3.03
CA LEU A 185 -10.62 2.82 -2.52
C LEU A 185 -10.45 2.66 -1.00
N LYS A 186 -11.56 2.53 -0.27
CA LYS A 186 -11.55 2.28 1.18
C LYS A 186 -10.84 0.96 1.48
N ASP A 187 -11.18 -0.11 0.78
CA ASP A 187 -10.55 -1.43 0.93
C ASP A 187 -9.06 -1.37 0.64
N ARG A 188 -8.66 -0.64 -0.41
CA ARG A 188 -7.24 -0.40 -0.72
C ARG A 188 -6.51 0.24 0.46
N TYR A 189 -7.04 1.32 1.04
CA TYR A 189 -6.43 1.96 2.19
C TYR A 189 -6.45 1.06 3.44
N ALA A 190 -7.53 0.33 3.67
CA ALA A 190 -7.67 -0.60 4.79
C ALA A 190 -6.58 -1.69 4.74
N MET A 191 -6.39 -2.35 3.60
CA MET A 191 -5.34 -3.37 3.41
C MET A 191 -3.92 -2.85 3.72
N LEU A 192 -3.67 -1.56 3.50
CA LEU A 192 -2.37 -0.95 3.79
C LEU A 192 -2.22 -0.56 5.27
N ASN A 193 -3.31 -0.14 5.90
CA ASN A 193 -3.32 0.34 7.29
C ASN A 193 -3.39 -0.79 8.32
N GLU A 194 -4.00 -1.92 7.96
CA GLU A 194 -4.21 -3.08 8.84
C GLU A 194 -3.00 -4.03 8.82
N ARG A 195 -1.82 -3.47 9.08
CA ARG A 195 -0.54 -4.19 9.14
C ARG A 195 0.09 -4.06 10.52
N VAL A 196 1.30 -4.58 10.68
CA VAL A 196 2.09 -4.36 11.88
C VAL A 196 2.49 -2.88 11.92
N CYS A 197 2.06 -2.15 12.96
CA CYS A 197 2.41 -0.76 13.15
C CYS A 197 3.89 -0.65 13.59
N PRO A 198 4.78 0.00 12.81
CA PRO A 198 6.19 0.15 13.19
C PRO A 198 6.41 0.96 14.46
N LEU A 199 5.40 1.77 14.82
CA LEU A 199 5.39 2.65 15.99
C LEU A 199 4.60 2.06 17.17
N GLY A 200 4.15 0.80 17.08
CA GLY A 200 3.27 0.17 18.07
C GLY A 200 3.96 -0.23 19.39
N ASN A 201 5.28 0.00 19.51
CA ASN A 201 6.06 -0.33 20.68
C ASN A 201 6.74 0.94 21.24
N ASP A 202 5.97 1.85 21.85
CA ASP A 202 6.57 3.00 22.56
C ASP A 202 7.40 2.58 23.81
N ASP A 203 7.62 1.27 24.05
CA ASP A 203 8.55 0.72 25.05
C ASP A 203 9.71 -0.12 24.49
N LYS A 204 9.75 -0.42 23.17
CA LYS A 204 10.86 -1.17 22.54
C LYS A 204 10.98 -0.77 21.08
N ASP A 205 12.17 -0.44 20.59
CA ASP A 205 12.34 -0.22 19.16
C ASP A 205 11.91 -1.46 18.35
N TYR A 206 11.72 -1.29 17.04
CA TYR A 206 11.31 -2.35 16.11
C TYR A 206 12.25 -3.59 16.12
N TYR A 207 13.42 -3.48 16.76
CA TYR A 207 14.40 -4.53 16.96
C TYR A 207 14.42 -5.13 18.38
N GLY A 208 13.51 -4.70 19.27
CA GLY A 208 13.40 -5.22 20.64
C GLY A 208 14.50 -4.72 21.59
N ASN A 209 15.26 -3.70 21.22
CA ASN A 209 16.20 -3.03 22.11
C ASN A 209 15.48 -1.95 22.91
N ASN A 210 15.84 -1.87 24.19
CA ASN A 210 15.39 -0.80 25.07
C ASN A 210 16.09 0.50 24.66
N ALA A 211 15.32 1.57 24.50
CA ALA A 211 15.86 2.93 24.45
C ALA A 211 16.45 3.35 25.81
#